data_AF-A0A848IS84-F1
#
_entry.id   AF-A0A848IS84-F1
#
_cell.length_a   1.000
_cell.length_b   1.000
_cell.length_c   1.000
_cell.angle_alpha   90.00
_cell.angle_beta   90.00
_cell.angle_gamma   90.00
#
_symmetry.space_group_name_H-M   'P 1'
#
loop_
_entity.id
_entity.type
_entity.pdbx_description
1 polymer ?
#
loop_
_entity_poly.entity_id
_entity_poly.type
_entity_poly.pdbx_seq_one_letter_code
_entity_poly.pdbx_strand_id
1 'polypeptide(L)'
;MNNRDIDWTRFAGELGAVRTIASGGQLRGKSRDFSWYSPILNEQLKDCVADLIVFPRTEEDVIRIAAAVSRWRVPLTMRGGGTGNYGQCVPLQGGVVMDMTELKDVREIRPGSVRVEAGARIGDLQEVVRASGQDLLMFPSTLRVATIGGFIAGGYAGVGSIRHGILKDADNVRCIRVVTVEETPRIVELRGADIQKVHHAFGTNGIITELELTLKPALDWLHTITLFDSYGDALRFCKAASAPEFDLFLLTSVEKGFAPFYEHLGVRFPGDRNAVFAMVNPASINQYRELAALHSGVESLCMNAGELEANELPPAYECAYNHTTLQALKVDKQWTYLQIAHPQPFDIALCEALAKRFGDEIYWHHEFARQFGEYQVFGIPLVRFTTAERQYEIMRIFESHGCATFDPHVVTIEDGGMKEIDLAQIDFKRLADPQGLLNPGKMRGWEAIVAEQAS
;
A
#
# COMPACT_ATOMS: atom_id res chain seq x y z
N MET A 1 21.27 -23.59 9.46
CA MET A 1 21.62 -24.34 8.23
C MET A 1 21.59 -23.34 7.09
N ASN A 2 22.52 -23.45 6.15
CA ASN A 2 22.42 -22.66 4.92
C ASN A 2 21.26 -23.27 4.09
N ASN A 3 20.35 -22.47 3.53
CA ASN A 3 19.19 -23.00 2.77
C ASN A 3 19.59 -23.95 1.62
N ARG A 4 20.86 -23.87 1.18
CA ARG A 4 21.45 -24.70 0.12
C ARG A 4 21.50 -26.21 0.45
N ASP A 5 21.36 -26.59 1.72
CA ASP A 5 21.40 -27.99 2.16
C ASP A 5 20.00 -28.63 2.31
N ILE A 6 18.93 -27.89 2.02
CA ILE A 6 17.55 -28.38 2.12
C ILE A 6 17.22 -29.25 0.91
N ASP A 7 16.74 -30.47 1.16
CA ASP A 7 16.06 -31.29 0.14
C ASP A 7 14.66 -30.73 -0.11
N TRP A 8 14.56 -29.81 -1.08
CA TRP A 8 13.31 -29.16 -1.46
C TRP A 8 12.25 -30.11 -2.00
N THR A 9 12.66 -31.25 -2.55
CA THR A 9 11.72 -32.28 -3.02
C THR A 9 11.06 -32.98 -1.83
N ARG A 10 11.85 -33.33 -0.81
CA ARG A 10 11.33 -33.89 0.43
C ARG A 10 10.48 -32.87 1.20
N PHE A 11 10.93 -31.63 1.30
CA PHE A 11 10.14 -30.55 1.93
C PHE A 11 8.78 -30.39 1.25
N ALA A 12 8.75 -30.27 -0.08
CA ALA A 12 7.51 -30.15 -0.84
C ALA A 12 6.61 -31.39 -0.66
N GLY A 13 7.20 -32.58 -0.57
CA GLY A 13 6.46 -33.82 -0.28
C GLY A 13 5.72 -33.81 1.05
N GLU A 14 6.27 -33.17 2.10
CA GLU A 14 5.59 -33.03 3.40
C GLU A 14 4.37 -32.09 3.35
N LEU A 15 4.27 -31.23 2.34
CA LEU A 15 3.14 -30.31 2.18
C LEU A 15 1.90 -30.99 1.58
N GLY A 16 2.03 -32.23 1.12
CA GLY A 16 0.93 -33.02 0.55
C GLY A 16 0.43 -32.43 -0.76
N ALA A 17 -0.86 -32.07 -0.81
CA ALA A 17 -1.52 -31.58 -2.02
C ALA A 17 -1.34 -30.07 -2.28
N VAL A 18 -0.61 -29.36 -1.41
CA VAL A 18 -0.32 -27.93 -1.59
C VAL A 18 0.44 -27.75 -2.90
N ARG A 19 -0.07 -26.87 -3.77
CA ARG A 19 0.59 -26.55 -5.03
C ARG A 19 1.93 -25.87 -4.76
N THR A 20 2.97 -26.26 -5.51
CA THR A 20 4.31 -25.67 -5.39
C THR A 20 4.91 -25.27 -6.73
N ILE A 21 5.89 -24.36 -6.70
CA ILE A 21 6.77 -24.01 -7.84
C ILE A 21 8.20 -23.96 -7.32
N ALA A 22 9.09 -24.79 -7.89
CA ALA A 22 10.49 -24.90 -7.45
C ALA A 22 11.52 -24.42 -8.48
N SER A 23 11.10 -24.00 -9.68
CA SER A 23 12.01 -23.55 -10.74
C SER A 23 11.32 -22.69 -11.80
N GLY A 24 12.13 -22.09 -12.68
CA GLY A 24 11.66 -21.35 -13.85
C GLY A 24 11.26 -19.89 -13.60
N GLY A 25 10.75 -19.23 -14.63
CA GLY A 25 10.45 -17.78 -14.59
C GLY A 25 9.40 -17.40 -13.55
N GLN A 26 8.46 -18.30 -13.22
CA GLN A 26 7.44 -18.05 -12.20
C GLN A 26 8.02 -17.97 -10.79
N LEU A 27 9.04 -18.76 -10.46
CA LEU A 27 9.76 -18.69 -9.17
C LEU A 27 10.36 -17.29 -8.99
N ARG A 28 11.10 -16.81 -10.00
CA ARG A 28 11.70 -15.47 -9.97
C ARG A 28 10.64 -14.35 -9.97
N GLY A 29 9.60 -14.47 -10.78
CA GLY A 29 8.52 -13.49 -10.84
C GLY A 29 7.77 -13.35 -9.51
N LYS A 30 7.53 -14.45 -8.80
CA LYS A 30 6.84 -14.44 -7.49
C LYS A 30 7.76 -14.10 -6.32
N SER A 31 9.07 -14.10 -6.52
CA SER A 31 10.05 -13.59 -5.55
C SER A 31 10.21 -12.07 -5.60
N ARG A 32 9.47 -11.38 -6.47
CA ARG A 32 9.60 -9.94 -6.73
C ARG A 32 8.28 -9.21 -6.48
N ASP A 33 8.39 -7.95 -6.11
CA ASP A 33 7.29 -6.98 -6.08
C ASP A 33 7.65 -5.72 -6.88
N PHE A 34 7.02 -4.60 -6.56
CA PHE A 34 7.24 -3.31 -7.21
C PHE A 34 8.34 -2.48 -6.53
N SER A 35 9.24 -3.11 -5.79
CA SER A 35 10.51 -2.50 -5.30
C SER A 35 11.34 -1.85 -6.40
N TRP A 36 11.17 -2.27 -7.66
CA TRP A 36 11.83 -1.65 -8.80
C TRP A 36 11.45 -0.17 -9.04
N TYR A 37 10.43 0.35 -8.35
CA TYR A 37 10.13 1.79 -8.34
C TYR A 37 11.26 2.60 -7.69
N SER A 38 12.03 1.98 -6.79
CA SER A 38 13.24 2.53 -6.21
C SER A 38 14.46 1.96 -6.95
N PRO A 39 15.26 2.78 -7.66
CA PRO A 39 16.48 2.30 -8.29
C PRO A 39 17.48 1.68 -7.29
N ILE A 40 17.50 2.19 -6.05
CA ILE A 40 18.32 1.67 -4.94
C ILE A 40 17.89 0.25 -4.60
N LEU A 41 16.60 0.03 -4.34
CA LEU A 41 16.07 -1.30 -4.00
C LEU A 41 16.13 -2.26 -5.18
N ASN A 42 15.91 -1.77 -6.40
CA ASN A 42 16.00 -2.58 -7.61
C ASN A 42 17.38 -3.24 -7.74
N GLU A 43 18.44 -2.47 -7.46
CA GLU A 43 19.82 -2.96 -7.47
C GLU A 43 20.08 -3.88 -6.27
N GLN A 44 19.68 -3.45 -5.06
CA GLN A 44 19.88 -4.22 -3.83
C GLN A 44 19.21 -5.61 -3.86
N LEU A 45 18.03 -5.72 -4.48
CA LEU A 45 17.17 -6.90 -4.46
C LEU A 45 17.24 -7.74 -5.73
N LYS A 46 18.13 -7.40 -6.68
CA LYS A 46 18.14 -8.01 -8.02
C LYS A 46 18.35 -9.53 -8.01
N ASP A 47 19.12 -10.02 -7.03
CA ASP A 47 19.54 -11.41 -6.88
C ASP A 47 18.69 -12.20 -5.87
N CYS A 48 17.76 -11.53 -5.16
CA CYS A 48 16.86 -12.20 -4.25
C CYS A 48 15.87 -13.10 -5.02
N VAL A 49 15.83 -14.38 -4.64
CA VAL A 49 14.93 -15.38 -5.22
C VAL A 49 14.62 -16.44 -4.17
N ALA A 50 13.36 -16.89 -4.13
CA ALA A 50 12.96 -18.03 -3.28
C ALA A 50 13.47 -19.34 -3.87
N ASP A 51 13.54 -20.36 -3.04
CA ASP A 51 13.82 -21.74 -3.45
C ASP A 51 12.51 -22.49 -3.77
N LEU A 52 11.40 -22.12 -3.12
CA LEU A 52 10.09 -22.73 -3.33
C LEU A 52 8.96 -21.69 -3.18
N ILE A 53 7.99 -21.69 -4.10
CA ILE A 53 6.70 -20.99 -3.91
C ILE A 53 5.65 -22.02 -3.51
N VAL A 54 4.79 -21.69 -2.55
CA VAL A 54 3.66 -22.52 -2.11
C VAL A 54 2.35 -21.72 -2.16
N PHE A 55 1.25 -22.39 -2.47
CA PHE A 55 -0.08 -21.76 -2.62
C PHE A 55 -1.10 -22.49 -1.73
N PRO A 56 -1.35 -22.01 -0.50
CA PRO A 56 -2.39 -22.57 0.36
C PRO A 56 -3.78 -22.26 -0.20
N ARG A 57 -4.71 -23.23 -0.07
CA ARG A 57 -6.13 -23.04 -0.42
C ARG A 57 -7.06 -23.03 0.78
N THR A 58 -6.57 -23.48 1.94
CA THR A 58 -7.32 -23.51 3.19
C THR A 58 -6.42 -23.12 4.36
N GLU A 59 -7.02 -22.81 5.51
CA GLU A 59 -6.27 -22.52 6.74
C GLU A 59 -5.45 -23.75 7.20
N GLU A 60 -5.94 -24.98 6.95
CA GLU A 60 -5.20 -26.21 7.22
C GLU A 60 -3.94 -26.34 6.35
N ASP A 61 -3.97 -25.87 5.10
CA ASP A 61 -2.76 -25.79 4.28
C ASP A 61 -1.75 -24.80 4.88
N VAL A 62 -2.23 -23.63 5.34
CA VAL A 62 -1.38 -22.63 6.01
C VAL A 62 -0.72 -23.22 7.26
N ILE A 63 -1.50 -23.88 8.12
CA ILE A 63 -1.00 -24.55 9.33
C ILE A 63 0.02 -25.64 8.97
N ARG A 64 -0.26 -26.47 7.95
CA ARG A 64 0.67 -27.52 7.50
C ARG A 64 2.00 -26.93 7.04
N ILE A 65 1.97 -25.86 6.25
CA ILE A 65 3.17 -25.18 5.76
C ILE A 65 3.92 -24.54 6.92
N ALA A 66 3.24 -23.82 7.82
CA ALA A 66 3.86 -23.17 8.98
C ALA A 66 4.59 -24.18 9.89
N ALA A 67 3.96 -25.33 10.15
CA ALA A 67 4.56 -26.42 10.92
C ALA A 67 5.80 -27.01 10.21
N ALA A 68 5.72 -27.23 8.88
CA ALA A 68 6.85 -27.73 8.10
C ALA A 68 8.02 -26.74 8.08
N VAL A 69 7.74 -25.46 7.85
CA VAL A 69 8.70 -24.35 7.91
C VAL A 69 9.45 -24.34 9.24
N SER A 70 8.74 -24.48 10.36
CA SER A 70 9.35 -24.52 11.69
C SER A 70 10.23 -25.76 11.93
N ARG A 71 9.74 -26.97 11.58
CA ARG A 71 10.52 -28.22 11.71
C ARG A 71 11.81 -28.20 10.89
N TRP A 72 11.73 -27.68 9.67
CA TRP A 72 12.87 -27.61 8.75
C TRP A 72 13.74 -26.36 8.96
N ARG A 73 13.29 -25.40 9.78
CA ARG A 73 13.95 -24.12 10.06
C ARG A 73 14.28 -23.33 8.79
N VAL A 74 13.27 -23.17 7.94
CA VAL A 74 13.40 -22.49 6.64
C VAL A 74 12.81 -21.09 6.72
N PRO A 75 13.42 -20.05 6.17
CA PRO A 75 12.78 -18.75 6.00
C PRO A 75 11.46 -18.85 5.23
N LEU A 76 10.46 -18.12 5.71
CA LEU A 76 9.14 -18.01 5.09
C LEU A 76 8.81 -16.54 4.83
N THR A 77 8.68 -16.17 3.56
CA THR A 77 8.28 -14.82 3.13
C THR A 77 6.84 -14.84 2.66
N MET A 78 6.03 -13.92 3.18
CA MET A 78 4.62 -13.81 2.82
C MET A 78 4.43 -13.03 1.53
N ARG A 79 3.50 -13.48 0.67
CA ARG A 79 3.14 -12.81 -0.56
C ARG A 79 1.62 -12.80 -0.75
N GLY A 80 1.07 -11.62 -1.05
CA GLY A 80 -0.29 -11.44 -1.57
C GLY A 80 -0.26 -11.17 -3.08
N GLY A 81 -0.85 -10.05 -3.50
CA GLY A 81 -0.79 -9.60 -4.90
C GLY A 81 0.62 -9.26 -5.41
N GLY A 82 1.57 -9.02 -4.51
CA GLY A 82 2.96 -8.66 -4.84
C GLY A 82 3.11 -7.27 -5.47
N THR A 83 2.26 -6.34 -5.05
CA THR A 83 2.22 -4.94 -5.53
C THR A 83 2.89 -3.97 -4.56
N GLY A 84 3.55 -4.47 -3.51
CA GLY A 84 4.28 -3.63 -2.55
C GLY A 84 5.51 -2.97 -3.19
N ASN A 85 5.90 -1.79 -2.69
CA ASN A 85 6.94 -0.97 -3.30
C ASN A 85 8.29 -1.01 -2.56
N TYR A 86 8.39 -1.70 -1.42
CA TYR A 86 9.57 -1.64 -0.54
C TYR A 86 10.34 -2.97 -0.48
N GLY A 87 9.98 -3.95 -1.31
CA GLY A 87 10.53 -5.29 -1.21
C GLY A 87 9.91 -6.10 -0.06
N GLN A 88 8.71 -5.71 0.40
CA GLN A 88 8.06 -6.34 1.56
C GLN A 88 7.92 -7.85 1.38
N CYS A 89 7.59 -8.31 0.17
CA CYS A 89 7.43 -9.74 -0.14
C CYS A 89 8.60 -10.34 -0.94
N VAL A 90 9.76 -9.67 -0.97
CA VAL A 90 10.99 -10.20 -1.55
C VAL A 90 11.73 -11.05 -0.51
N PRO A 91 12.08 -12.32 -0.81
CA PRO A 91 12.71 -13.23 0.13
C PRO A 91 14.22 -12.95 0.25
N LEU A 92 14.61 -12.12 1.23
CA LEU A 92 16.02 -11.71 1.41
C LEU A 92 16.97 -12.87 1.69
N GLN A 93 16.47 -13.93 2.32
CA GLN A 93 17.24 -15.13 2.65
C GLN A 93 16.85 -16.36 1.81
N GLY A 94 16.16 -16.15 0.68
CA GLY A 94 15.57 -17.23 -0.11
C GLY A 94 14.49 -17.98 0.67
N GLY A 95 14.47 -19.30 0.57
CA GLY A 95 13.56 -20.15 1.30
C GLY A 95 12.19 -20.26 0.63
N VAL A 96 11.13 -20.29 1.44
CA VAL A 96 9.75 -20.43 0.97
C VAL A 96 9.12 -19.05 0.79
N VAL A 97 8.46 -18.82 -0.34
CA VAL A 97 7.46 -17.76 -0.48
C VAL A 97 6.07 -18.38 -0.44
N MET A 98 5.23 -17.98 0.50
CA MET A 98 3.83 -18.39 0.57
C MET A 98 2.96 -17.34 -0.11
N ASP A 99 2.43 -17.71 -1.28
CA ASP A 99 1.54 -16.89 -2.08
C ASP A 99 0.09 -17.19 -1.69
N MET A 100 -0.51 -16.24 -0.95
CA MET A 100 -1.84 -16.37 -0.36
C MET A 100 -2.97 -16.26 -1.39
N THR A 101 -2.70 -15.99 -2.67
CA THR A 101 -3.75 -15.64 -3.65
C THR A 101 -4.75 -16.77 -3.98
N GLU A 102 -4.50 -18.00 -3.52
CA GLU A 102 -5.46 -19.10 -3.61
C GLU A 102 -6.35 -19.25 -2.34
N LEU A 103 -6.06 -18.56 -1.24
CA LEU A 103 -6.86 -18.45 -0.02
C LEU A 103 -7.70 -17.16 -0.06
N LYS A 104 -8.81 -17.16 -0.80
CA LYS A 104 -9.46 -15.93 -1.29
C LYS A 104 -10.98 -15.89 -1.15
N ASP A 105 -11.57 -16.81 -0.40
CA ASP A 105 -13.02 -16.89 -0.29
C ASP A 105 -13.60 -15.73 0.53
N VAL A 106 -14.74 -15.21 0.07
CA VAL A 106 -15.60 -14.37 0.89
C VAL A 106 -16.43 -15.31 1.76
N ARG A 107 -16.14 -15.32 3.07
CA ARG A 107 -16.75 -16.25 4.03
C ARG A 107 -18.15 -15.81 4.41
N GLU A 108 -18.37 -14.51 4.59
CA GLU A 108 -19.66 -13.98 5.02
C GLU A 108 -19.80 -12.49 4.74
N ILE A 109 -21.01 -12.05 4.35
CA ILE A 109 -21.37 -10.64 4.27
C ILE A 109 -22.60 -10.38 5.14
N ARG A 110 -22.52 -9.39 6.01
CA ARG A 110 -23.60 -8.92 6.86
C ARG A 110 -23.78 -7.41 6.69
N PRO A 111 -24.91 -6.83 7.12
CA PRO A 111 -25.03 -5.39 7.24
C PRO A 111 -23.86 -4.81 8.06
N GLY A 112 -23.08 -3.94 7.43
CA GLY A 112 -21.92 -3.26 8.01
C GLY A 112 -20.62 -4.05 8.07
N SER A 113 -20.53 -5.30 7.57
CA SER A 113 -19.26 -6.05 7.59
C SER A 113 -19.13 -7.18 6.58
N VAL A 114 -17.88 -7.52 6.26
CA VAL A 114 -17.52 -8.70 5.47
C VAL A 114 -16.40 -9.48 6.17
N ARG A 115 -16.51 -10.81 6.19
CA ARG A 115 -15.44 -11.75 6.52
C ARG A 115 -14.87 -12.34 5.24
N VAL A 116 -13.57 -12.23 5.07
CA VAL A 116 -12.89 -12.57 3.83
C VAL A 116 -11.49 -13.11 4.10
N GLU A 117 -11.07 -14.05 3.29
CA GLU A 117 -9.72 -14.57 3.34
C GLU A 117 -8.66 -13.60 2.81
N ALA A 118 -7.45 -13.68 3.38
CA ALA A 118 -6.37 -12.72 3.17
C ALA A 118 -5.88 -12.60 1.72
N GLY A 119 -6.07 -13.65 0.91
CA GLY A 119 -5.71 -13.70 -0.50
C GLY A 119 -6.72 -13.11 -1.45
N ALA A 120 -7.90 -12.70 -0.98
CA ALA A 120 -8.90 -12.08 -1.84
C ALA A 120 -8.36 -10.80 -2.46
N ARG A 121 -8.45 -10.71 -3.79
CA ARG A 121 -8.15 -9.46 -4.51
C ARG A 121 -9.20 -8.42 -4.15
N ILE A 122 -8.75 -7.20 -3.92
CA ILE A 122 -9.63 -6.14 -3.40
C ILE A 122 -10.69 -5.76 -4.45
N GLY A 123 -10.34 -5.75 -5.75
CA GLY A 123 -11.30 -5.56 -6.85
C GLY A 123 -12.43 -6.60 -6.82
N ASP A 124 -12.08 -7.89 -6.83
CA ASP A 124 -13.06 -8.99 -6.79
C ASP A 124 -13.93 -8.92 -5.51
N LEU A 125 -13.32 -8.62 -4.36
CA LEU A 125 -14.03 -8.41 -3.11
C LEU A 125 -15.01 -7.23 -3.19
N GLN A 126 -14.59 -6.12 -3.80
CA GLN A 126 -15.41 -4.92 -3.92
C GLN A 126 -16.63 -5.16 -4.81
N GLU A 127 -16.50 -5.91 -5.90
CA GLU A 127 -17.63 -6.30 -6.75
C GLU A 127 -18.68 -7.10 -5.96
N VAL A 128 -18.24 -8.11 -5.20
CA VAL A 128 -19.12 -8.95 -4.38
C VAL A 128 -19.77 -8.14 -3.25
N VAL A 129 -19.04 -7.25 -2.61
CA VAL A 129 -19.55 -6.35 -1.56
C VAL A 129 -20.57 -5.36 -2.13
N ARG A 130 -20.33 -4.77 -3.30
CA ARG A 130 -21.27 -3.85 -3.98
C ARG A 130 -22.56 -4.53 -4.41
N ALA A 131 -22.51 -5.80 -4.80
CA ALA A 131 -23.71 -6.59 -5.07
C ALA A 131 -24.64 -6.71 -3.84
N SER A 132 -24.12 -6.52 -2.61
CA SER A 132 -24.92 -6.47 -1.37
C SER A 132 -25.46 -5.07 -1.02
N GLY A 133 -25.19 -4.05 -1.86
CA GLY A 133 -25.55 -2.65 -1.59
C GLY A 133 -24.60 -1.92 -0.65
N GLN A 134 -23.38 -2.43 -0.46
CA GLN A 134 -22.37 -1.91 0.46
C GLN A 134 -21.04 -1.63 -0.24
N ASP A 135 -20.13 -0.91 0.39
CA ASP A 135 -18.79 -0.60 -0.10
C ASP A 135 -17.73 -0.83 0.99
N LEU A 136 -16.52 -1.17 0.54
CA LEU A 136 -15.32 -1.14 1.36
C LEU A 136 -14.99 0.32 1.75
N LEU A 137 -14.45 0.51 2.95
CA LEU A 137 -14.06 1.85 3.41
C LEU A 137 -12.78 2.36 2.75
N MET A 138 -11.89 1.46 2.32
CA MET A 138 -10.60 1.86 1.78
C MET A 138 -10.01 0.81 0.86
N PHE A 139 -9.29 1.27 -0.16
CA PHE A 139 -8.49 0.40 -1.03
C PHE A 139 -7.28 1.15 -1.61
N PRO A 140 -6.19 0.43 -1.96
CA PRO A 140 -5.06 1.04 -2.64
C PRO A 140 -5.42 1.31 -4.11
N SER A 141 -4.70 2.22 -4.77
CA SER A 141 -4.86 2.46 -6.22
C SER A 141 -4.46 1.26 -7.10
N THR A 142 -3.87 0.21 -6.53
CA THR A 142 -3.62 -1.10 -7.16
C THR A 142 -4.79 -2.08 -6.97
N LEU A 143 -6.03 -1.58 -6.84
CA LEU A 143 -7.27 -2.29 -6.52
C LEU A 143 -7.40 -3.66 -7.21
N ARG A 144 -7.11 -3.73 -8.50
CA ARG A 144 -7.29 -4.94 -9.34
C ARG A 144 -6.31 -6.09 -9.02
N VAL A 145 -5.17 -5.80 -8.41
CA VAL A 145 -4.08 -6.79 -8.20
C VAL A 145 -3.77 -7.01 -6.73
N ALA A 146 -3.86 -5.97 -5.90
CA ALA A 146 -3.61 -6.08 -4.47
C ALA A 146 -4.61 -7.03 -3.80
N THR A 147 -4.13 -7.76 -2.79
CA THR A 147 -4.99 -8.58 -1.92
C THR A 147 -5.25 -7.86 -0.60
N ILE A 148 -6.37 -8.16 0.04
CA ILE A 148 -6.75 -7.51 1.28
C ILE A 148 -5.72 -7.76 2.41
N GLY A 149 -5.23 -8.99 2.55
CA GLY A 149 -4.19 -9.30 3.54
C GLY A 149 -2.87 -8.60 3.25
N GLY A 150 -2.50 -8.46 1.96
CA GLY A 150 -1.33 -7.70 1.55
C GLY A 150 -1.46 -6.21 1.85
N PHE A 151 -2.65 -5.64 1.65
CA PHE A 151 -2.92 -4.23 1.97
C PHE A 151 -2.84 -3.96 3.48
N ILE A 152 -3.37 -4.85 4.33
CA ILE A 152 -3.24 -4.70 5.78
C ILE A 152 -1.80 -4.93 6.27
N ALA A 153 -1.09 -5.93 5.72
CA ALA A 153 0.26 -6.28 6.18
C ALA A 153 1.35 -5.32 5.68
N GLY A 154 1.17 -4.64 4.54
CA GLY A 154 2.19 -3.81 3.92
C GLY A 154 1.74 -2.44 3.39
N GLY A 155 0.43 -2.16 3.37
CA GLY A 155 -0.14 -0.86 3.05
C GLY A 155 -0.33 0.01 4.29
N TYR A 156 -0.74 1.27 4.11
CA TYR A 156 -0.90 2.25 5.19
C TYR A 156 -2.16 3.09 5.02
N ALA A 157 -2.36 3.65 3.82
CA ALA A 157 -3.49 4.48 3.45
C ALA A 157 -3.90 4.18 1.99
N GLY A 158 -5.02 4.76 1.54
CA GLY A 158 -5.48 4.61 0.17
C GLY A 158 -6.72 5.45 -0.14
N VAL A 159 -7.36 5.13 -1.27
CA VAL A 159 -8.66 5.70 -1.63
C VAL A 159 -9.64 5.42 -0.48
N GLY A 160 -10.37 6.44 -0.04
CA GLY A 160 -11.21 6.41 1.15
C GLY A 160 -10.59 7.09 2.38
N SER A 161 -9.27 7.34 2.39
CA SER A 161 -8.60 7.86 3.59
C SER A 161 -8.99 9.28 3.99
N ILE A 162 -9.47 10.11 3.06
CA ILE A 162 -10.05 11.43 3.39
C ILE A 162 -11.35 11.32 4.20
N ARG A 163 -12.06 10.21 4.05
CA ARG A 163 -13.37 9.97 4.68
C ARG A 163 -13.29 9.11 5.94
N HIS A 164 -12.37 8.15 5.94
CA HIS A 164 -12.34 7.05 6.90
C HIS A 164 -11.00 6.91 7.63
N GLY A 165 -10.09 7.86 7.43
CA GLY A 165 -8.77 7.80 8.04
C GLY A 165 -7.84 6.81 7.37
N ILE A 166 -6.75 6.46 8.03
CA ILE A 166 -5.78 5.49 7.54
C ILE A 166 -6.09 4.08 8.06
N LEU A 167 -5.42 3.03 7.54
CA LEU A 167 -5.77 1.64 7.84
C LEU A 167 -5.75 1.30 9.33
N LYS A 168 -4.86 1.97 10.08
CA LYS A 168 -4.75 1.81 11.53
C LYS A 168 -5.83 2.52 12.34
N ASP A 169 -6.57 3.45 11.74
CA ASP A 169 -7.65 4.15 12.43
C ASP A 169 -8.78 3.15 12.77
N ALA A 170 -9.44 3.40 13.90
CA ALA A 170 -10.43 2.48 14.45
C ALA A 170 -11.55 2.19 13.44
N ASP A 171 -12.13 1.00 13.56
CA ASP A 171 -13.25 0.50 12.78
C ASP A 171 -12.98 0.12 11.32
N ASN A 172 -11.83 0.46 10.71
CA ASN A 172 -11.53 0.00 9.34
C ASN A 172 -11.40 -1.53 9.26
N VAL A 173 -10.73 -2.13 10.25
CA VAL A 173 -10.60 -3.58 10.44
C VAL A 173 -11.16 -3.95 11.82
N ARG A 174 -12.06 -4.93 11.87
CA ARG A 174 -12.73 -5.39 13.11
C ARG A 174 -12.03 -6.58 13.75
N CYS A 175 -11.47 -7.46 12.93
CA CYS A 175 -10.79 -8.67 13.38
C CYS A 175 -9.75 -9.10 12.35
N ILE A 176 -8.63 -9.63 12.83
CA ILE A 176 -7.65 -10.34 12.00
C ILE A 176 -7.37 -11.72 12.62
N ARG A 177 -7.54 -12.79 11.84
CA ARG A 177 -7.11 -14.14 12.19
C ARG A 177 -5.66 -14.34 11.72
N VAL A 178 -4.83 -14.84 12.60
CA VAL A 178 -3.39 -15.02 12.38
C VAL A 178 -2.97 -16.43 12.75
N VAL A 179 -2.20 -17.09 11.89
CA VAL A 179 -1.53 -18.37 12.19
C VAL A 179 -0.06 -18.10 12.56
N THR A 180 0.42 -18.71 13.64
CA THR A 180 1.82 -18.64 14.09
C THR A 180 2.72 -19.62 13.33
N VAL A 181 4.04 -19.39 13.34
CA VAL A 181 5.07 -20.29 12.79
C VAL A 181 5.82 -20.94 13.93
N GLU A 182 5.40 -22.14 14.27
CA GLU A 182 5.98 -23.01 15.30
C GLU A 182 5.65 -24.46 14.94
N GLU A 183 6.22 -25.45 15.65
CA GLU A 183 6.01 -26.87 15.32
C GLU A 183 4.54 -27.29 15.44
N THR A 184 3.79 -26.66 16.35
CA THR A 184 2.32 -26.77 16.48
C THR A 184 1.68 -25.40 16.32
N PRO A 185 1.41 -24.93 15.09
CA PRO A 185 0.85 -23.61 14.84
C PRO A 185 -0.45 -23.35 15.60
N ARG A 186 -0.59 -22.13 16.10
CA ARG A 186 -1.77 -21.65 16.82
C ARG A 186 -2.48 -20.60 15.98
N ILE A 187 -3.80 -20.51 16.17
CA ILE A 187 -4.63 -19.47 15.59
C ILE A 187 -4.87 -18.40 16.67
N VAL A 188 -4.61 -17.15 16.33
CA VAL A 188 -4.81 -15.98 17.19
C VAL A 188 -5.78 -15.04 16.50
N GLU A 189 -6.84 -14.63 17.20
CA GLU A 189 -7.72 -13.54 16.76
C GLU A 189 -7.27 -12.22 17.40
N LEU A 190 -7.03 -11.21 16.58
CA LEU A 190 -6.65 -9.87 16.99
C LEU A 190 -7.83 -8.92 16.77
N ARG A 191 -8.18 -8.14 17.80
CA ARG A 191 -9.29 -7.16 17.77
C ARG A 191 -8.87 -5.87 18.47
N GLY A 192 -9.52 -4.77 18.12
CA GLY A 192 -9.22 -3.47 18.72
C GLY A 192 -7.74 -3.10 18.56
N ALA A 193 -7.09 -2.66 19.65
CA ALA A 193 -5.69 -2.26 19.62
C ALA A 193 -4.72 -3.39 19.20
N ASP A 194 -5.08 -4.66 19.41
CA ASP A 194 -4.22 -5.79 19.04
C ASP A 194 -4.03 -5.94 17.53
N ILE A 195 -4.92 -5.38 16.71
CA ILE A 195 -4.78 -5.36 15.24
C ILE A 195 -3.49 -4.65 14.83
N GLN A 196 -3.05 -3.65 15.60
CA GLN A 196 -1.82 -2.91 15.33
C GLN A 196 -0.57 -3.80 15.39
N LYS A 197 -0.67 -4.96 16.05
CA LYS A 197 0.41 -5.95 16.07
C LYS A 197 0.79 -6.39 14.66
N VAL A 198 -0.16 -6.65 13.79
CA VAL A 198 0.12 -7.19 12.44
C VAL A 198 -0.03 -6.17 11.31
N HIS A 199 -0.71 -5.05 11.56
CA HIS A 199 -0.84 -3.95 10.59
C HIS A 199 0.53 -3.41 10.17
N HIS A 200 0.81 -3.30 8.86
CA HIS A 200 2.08 -2.79 8.34
C HIS A 200 3.35 -3.48 8.91
N ALA A 201 3.24 -4.75 9.33
CA ALA A 201 4.34 -5.52 9.92
C ALA A 201 5.07 -6.42 8.90
N PHE A 202 4.72 -6.32 7.62
CA PHE A 202 5.29 -7.07 6.49
C PHE A 202 5.17 -8.60 6.65
N GLY A 203 4.23 -9.08 7.48
CA GLY A 203 4.09 -10.51 7.78
C GLY A 203 5.23 -11.09 8.63
N THR A 204 5.99 -10.25 9.34
CA THR A 204 7.12 -10.68 10.19
C THR A 204 6.70 -11.34 11.50
N ASN A 205 5.42 -11.23 11.88
CA ASN A 205 4.93 -11.63 13.19
C ASN A 205 3.59 -12.38 13.12
N GLY A 206 3.31 -13.02 11.98
CA GLY A 206 2.20 -13.94 11.82
C GLY A 206 1.68 -14.01 10.39
N ILE A 207 1.00 -15.11 10.07
CA ILE A 207 0.37 -15.35 8.77
C ILE A 207 -1.11 -14.95 8.85
N ILE A 208 -1.50 -13.84 8.23
CA ILE A 208 -2.90 -13.41 8.20
C ILE A 208 -3.70 -14.36 7.28
N THR A 209 -4.76 -14.98 7.80
CA THR A 209 -5.60 -15.94 7.03
C THR A 209 -6.99 -15.40 6.70
N GLU A 210 -7.61 -14.66 7.61
CA GLU A 210 -8.95 -14.05 7.44
C GLU A 210 -8.99 -12.65 8.08
N LEU A 211 -9.79 -11.77 7.51
CA LEU A 211 -10.09 -10.45 8.06
C LEU A 211 -11.60 -10.24 8.13
N GLU A 212 -12.04 -9.52 9.16
CA GLU A 212 -13.38 -8.93 9.24
C GLU A 212 -13.24 -7.42 9.01
N LEU A 213 -13.81 -6.90 7.92
CA LEU A 213 -13.76 -5.48 7.54
C LEU A 213 -15.11 -4.81 7.79
N THR A 214 -15.09 -3.52 8.11
CA THR A 214 -16.30 -2.71 8.13
C THR A 214 -16.74 -2.36 6.71
N LEU A 215 -18.06 -2.33 6.51
CA LEU A 215 -18.71 -1.87 5.30
C LEU A 215 -19.62 -0.67 5.59
N LYS A 216 -19.86 0.15 4.57
CA LYS A 216 -20.88 1.21 4.58
C LYS A 216 -21.80 1.07 3.36
N PRO A 217 -22.98 1.72 3.35
CA PRO A 217 -23.83 1.74 2.17
C PRO A 217 -23.05 2.18 0.93
N ALA A 218 -23.27 1.48 -0.19
CA ALA A 218 -22.61 1.80 -1.44
C ALA A 218 -23.04 3.19 -1.93
N LEU A 219 -22.09 3.90 -2.54
CA LEU A 219 -22.36 5.18 -3.21
C LEU A 219 -21.91 5.11 -4.67
N ASP A 220 -22.64 5.82 -5.52
CA ASP A 220 -22.24 6.07 -6.91
C ASP A 220 -21.41 7.35 -6.96
N TRP A 221 -20.12 7.21 -6.66
CA TRP A 221 -19.19 8.33 -6.58
C TRP A 221 -19.01 8.98 -7.95
N LEU A 222 -19.07 10.32 -7.99
CA LEU A 222 -18.67 11.09 -9.16
C LEU A 222 -17.16 11.24 -9.16
N HIS A 223 -16.52 10.76 -10.21
CA HIS A 223 -15.11 11.00 -10.47
C HIS A 223 -14.98 12.34 -11.17
N THR A 224 -14.12 13.22 -10.65
CA THR A 224 -13.94 14.57 -11.19
C THR A 224 -12.49 14.86 -11.56
N ILE A 225 -12.32 15.75 -12.54
CA ILE A 225 -11.05 16.41 -12.85
C ILE A 225 -11.31 17.91 -12.82
N THR A 226 -10.61 18.62 -11.94
CA THR A 226 -10.65 20.09 -11.86
C THR A 226 -9.29 20.65 -12.23
N LEU A 227 -9.25 21.58 -13.17
CA LEU A 227 -8.02 22.15 -13.73
C LEU A 227 -7.73 23.54 -13.18
N PHE A 228 -6.46 23.80 -12.87
CA PHE A 228 -5.98 25.06 -12.30
C PHE A 228 -4.76 25.59 -13.06
N ASP A 229 -4.68 26.91 -13.25
CA ASP A 229 -3.50 27.56 -13.83
C ASP A 229 -2.31 27.57 -12.86
N SER A 230 -2.57 27.68 -11.56
CA SER A 230 -1.57 27.63 -10.50
C SER A 230 -1.72 26.37 -9.65
N TYR A 231 -0.61 25.69 -9.37
CA TYR A 231 -0.62 24.56 -8.44
C TYR A 231 -0.96 25.01 -7.01
N GLY A 232 -0.56 26.24 -6.63
CA GLY A 232 -0.94 26.82 -5.34
C GLY A 232 -2.46 26.99 -5.18
N ASP A 233 -3.18 27.30 -6.27
CA ASP A 233 -4.65 27.37 -6.24
C ASP A 233 -5.29 25.99 -6.09
N ALA A 234 -4.73 24.97 -6.76
CA ALA A 234 -5.14 23.58 -6.56
C ALA A 234 -4.96 23.15 -5.10
N LEU A 235 -3.83 23.48 -4.47
CA LEU A 235 -3.57 23.16 -3.06
C LEU A 235 -4.49 23.94 -2.10
N ARG A 236 -4.77 25.22 -2.37
CA ARG A 236 -5.75 26.02 -1.60
C ARG A 236 -7.14 25.42 -1.68
N PHE A 237 -7.56 25.04 -2.89
CA PHE A 237 -8.82 24.33 -3.12
C PHE A 237 -8.87 23.03 -2.32
N CYS A 238 -7.86 22.16 -2.45
CA CYS A 238 -7.86 20.88 -1.75
C CYS A 238 -7.86 21.04 -0.22
N LYS A 239 -7.13 22.02 0.31
CA LYS A 239 -7.15 22.35 1.73
C LYS A 239 -8.55 22.74 2.20
N ALA A 240 -9.27 23.57 1.45
CA ALA A 240 -10.64 23.94 1.77
C ALA A 240 -11.62 22.76 1.59
N ALA A 241 -11.47 21.97 0.53
CA ALA A 241 -12.31 20.82 0.22
C ALA A 241 -12.14 19.66 1.20
N SER A 242 -11.12 19.70 2.06
CA SER A 242 -10.91 18.70 3.11
C SER A 242 -11.75 18.94 4.37
N ALA A 243 -12.52 20.02 4.39
CA ALA A 243 -13.43 20.33 5.49
C ALA A 243 -14.58 19.31 5.57
N PRO A 244 -15.11 19.00 6.79
CA PRO A 244 -16.08 17.92 6.99
C PRO A 244 -17.40 18.02 6.22
N GLU A 245 -17.77 19.20 5.74
CA GLU A 245 -18.98 19.44 4.95
C GLU A 245 -18.91 18.85 3.53
N PHE A 246 -17.70 18.56 3.01
CA PHE A 246 -17.53 17.92 1.71
C PHE A 246 -17.40 16.41 1.87
N ASP A 247 -18.38 15.67 1.36
CA ASP A 247 -18.34 14.20 1.39
C ASP A 247 -17.52 13.67 0.21
N LEU A 248 -16.24 13.47 0.45
CA LEU A 248 -15.24 13.00 -0.51
C LEU A 248 -14.78 11.59 -0.15
N PHE A 249 -14.48 10.79 -1.16
CA PHE A 249 -13.82 9.49 -1.01
C PHE A 249 -12.37 9.50 -1.51
N LEU A 250 -12.02 10.47 -2.36
CA LEU A 250 -10.68 10.71 -2.85
C LEU A 250 -10.50 12.21 -3.08
N LEU A 251 -9.32 12.73 -2.76
CA LEU A 251 -8.89 14.07 -3.13
C LEU A 251 -7.38 14.05 -3.30
N THR A 252 -6.92 14.19 -4.54
CA THR A 252 -5.50 14.17 -4.90
C THR A 252 -5.19 15.29 -5.87
N SER A 253 -3.98 15.84 -5.80
CA SER A 253 -3.57 16.93 -6.68
C SER A 253 -2.19 16.63 -7.29
N VAL A 254 -2.06 16.86 -8.58
CA VAL A 254 -0.80 16.72 -9.32
C VAL A 254 -0.55 17.96 -10.13
N GLU A 255 0.71 18.35 -10.25
CA GLU A 255 1.07 19.46 -11.11
C GLU A 255 1.08 19.08 -12.61
N LYS A 256 1.16 20.09 -13.47
CA LYS A 256 1.12 19.95 -14.93
C LYS A 256 2.15 18.99 -15.52
N GLY A 257 3.30 18.81 -14.85
CA GLY A 257 4.36 17.89 -15.27
C GLY A 257 3.91 16.44 -15.41
N PHE A 258 2.79 16.06 -14.78
CA PHE A 258 2.23 14.72 -14.87
C PHE A 258 1.35 14.47 -16.10
N ALA A 259 0.83 15.51 -16.74
CA ALA A 259 -0.10 15.37 -17.88
C ALA A 259 0.42 14.45 -19.00
N PRO A 260 1.72 14.50 -19.41
CA PRO A 260 2.27 13.58 -20.40
C PRO A 260 2.24 12.09 -19.99
N PHE A 261 2.13 11.78 -18.70
CA PHE A 261 2.08 10.40 -18.20
C PHE A 261 0.65 9.81 -18.23
N TYR A 262 -0.37 10.65 -18.42
CA TYR A 262 -1.77 10.24 -18.47
C TYR A 262 -2.31 10.22 -19.90
N GLU A 263 -1.78 9.30 -20.71
CA GLU A 263 -2.06 9.20 -22.16
C GLU A 263 -3.57 9.20 -22.51
N HIS A 264 -4.41 8.60 -21.66
CA HIS A 264 -5.86 8.48 -21.90
C HIS A 264 -6.68 9.73 -21.58
N LEU A 265 -6.11 10.72 -20.87
CA LEU A 265 -6.87 11.90 -20.45
C LEU A 265 -6.92 12.97 -21.56
N GLY A 266 -5.86 13.12 -22.35
CA GLY A 266 -5.80 14.06 -23.46
C GLY A 266 -6.24 15.48 -23.05
N VAL A 267 -7.24 16.03 -23.75
CA VAL A 267 -7.79 17.38 -23.47
C VAL A 267 -8.36 17.54 -22.06
N ARG A 268 -8.61 16.44 -21.34
CA ARG A 268 -9.15 16.45 -19.97
C ARG A 268 -8.08 16.74 -18.93
N PHE A 269 -6.80 16.57 -19.28
CA PHE A 269 -5.67 17.02 -18.47
C PHE A 269 -4.53 17.50 -19.39
N PRO A 270 -4.62 18.74 -19.92
CA PRO A 270 -3.63 19.27 -20.84
C PRO A 270 -2.33 19.66 -20.12
N GLY A 271 -1.21 19.63 -20.84
CA GLY A 271 0.14 19.83 -20.28
C GLY A 271 0.48 21.24 -19.79
N ASP A 272 -0.44 22.19 -19.91
CA ASP A 272 -0.32 23.56 -19.43
C ASP A 272 -1.15 23.82 -18.15
N ARG A 273 -1.87 22.83 -17.64
CA ARG A 273 -2.75 22.95 -16.46
C ARG A 273 -2.32 21.99 -15.36
N ASN A 274 -2.62 22.33 -14.11
CA ASN A 274 -2.52 21.42 -12.96
C ASN A 274 -3.88 20.77 -12.72
N ALA A 275 -3.91 19.58 -12.09
CA ALA A 275 -5.15 18.84 -11.90
C ALA A 275 -5.39 18.43 -10.46
N VAL A 276 -6.65 18.48 -10.06
CA VAL A 276 -7.18 17.81 -8.88
C VAL A 276 -8.12 16.70 -9.35
N PHE A 277 -7.82 15.47 -8.95
CA PHE A 277 -8.69 14.32 -9.16
C PHE A 277 -9.42 14.01 -7.85
N ALA A 278 -10.74 13.80 -7.93
CA ALA A 278 -11.54 13.49 -6.74
C ALA A 278 -12.61 12.45 -7.02
N MET A 279 -13.09 11.85 -5.94
CA MET A 279 -14.32 11.05 -5.91
C MET A 279 -15.28 11.74 -4.95
N VAL A 280 -16.33 12.34 -5.49
CA VAL A 280 -17.24 13.26 -4.78
C VAL A 280 -18.61 12.60 -4.65
N ASN A 281 -19.22 12.65 -3.47
CA ASN A 281 -20.61 12.22 -3.32
C ASN A 281 -21.50 13.10 -4.22
N PRO A 282 -22.42 12.54 -5.04
CA PRO A 282 -23.36 13.34 -5.83
C PRO A 282 -24.09 14.43 -5.03
N ALA A 283 -24.36 14.20 -3.75
CA ALA A 283 -24.99 15.19 -2.87
C ALA A 283 -24.11 16.43 -2.58
N SER A 284 -22.78 16.30 -2.66
CA SER A 284 -21.81 17.38 -2.38
C SER A 284 -21.28 18.07 -3.64
N ILE A 285 -21.66 17.62 -4.85
CA ILE A 285 -21.02 18.09 -6.09
C ILE A 285 -21.21 19.57 -6.38
N ASN A 286 -22.38 20.14 -6.06
CA ASN A 286 -22.65 21.57 -6.33
C ASN A 286 -21.78 22.47 -5.45
N GLN A 287 -21.69 22.17 -4.15
CA GLN A 287 -20.81 22.90 -3.23
C GLN A 287 -19.33 22.71 -3.60
N TYR A 288 -18.95 21.50 -4.02
CA TYR A 288 -17.59 21.23 -4.50
C TYR A 288 -17.23 22.10 -5.72
N ARG A 289 -18.17 22.26 -6.68
CA ARG A 289 -17.99 23.12 -7.87
C ARG A 289 -17.91 24.60 -7.51
N GLU A 290 -18.76 25.07 -6.61
CA GLU A 290 -18.73 26.45 -6.11
C GLU A 290 -17.39 26.75 -5.43
N LEU A 291 -16.90 25.83 -4.60
CA LEU A 291 -15.59 25.94 -3.98
C LEU A 291 -14.46 25.93 -5.01
N ALA A 292 -14.52 25.04 -6.01
CA ALA A 292 -13.53 25.01 -7.08
C ALA A 292 -13.48 26.35 -7.82
N ALA A 293 -14.63 26.91 -8.19
CA ALA A 293 -14.72 28.21 -8.85
C ALA A 293 -14.17 29.36 -7.99
N LEU A 294 -14.40 29.34 -6.67
CA LEU A 294 -13.82 30.31 -5.73
C LEU A 294 -12.28 30.31 -5.73
N HIS A 295 -11.69 29.14 -6.03
CA HIS A 295 -10.25 28.95 -6.18
C HIS A 295 -9.79 28.93 -7.64
N SER A 296 -10.56 29.49 -8.58
CA SER A 296 -10.23 29.56 -10.01
C SER A 296 -10.06 28.19 -10.70
N GLY A 297 -10.67 27.14 -10.14
CA GLY A 297 -10.75 25.82 -10.74
C GLY A 297 -11.78 25.75 -11.85
N VAL A 298 -11.46 25.02 -12.92
CA VAL A 298 -12.35 24.76 -14.05
C VAL A 298 -12.62 23.26 -14.13
N GLU A 299 -13.90 22.87 -14.08
CA GLU A 299 -14.28 21.46 -14.26
C GLU A 299 -13.93 21.00 -15.68
N SER A 300 -13.17 19.90 -15.76
CA SER A 300 -12.83 19.25 -17.02
C SER A 300 -13.53 17.91 -17.20
N LEU A 301 -13.93 17.26 -16.11
CA LEU A 301 -14.65 15.99 -16.13
C LEU A 301 -15.45 15.84 -14.84
N CYS A 302 -16.66 15.30 -14.95
CA CYS A 302 -17.47 14.82 -13.84
C CYS A 302 -18.34 13.67 -14.34
N MET A 303 -18.00 12.43 -13.97
CA MET A 303 -18.66 11.21 -14.46
C MET A 303 -18.76 10.18 -13.35
N ASN A 304 -19.81 9.36 -13.33
CA ASN A 304 -19.83 8.17 -12.48
C ASN A 304 -19.01 7.01 -13.11
N ALA A 305 -18.90 5.90 -12.39
CA ALA A 305 -18.08 4.76 -12.83
C ALA A 305 -18.55 4.15 -14.16
N GLY A 306 -19.88 4.07 -14.39
CA GLY A 306 -20.42 3.52 -15.63
C GLY A 306 -20.20 4.43 -16.84
N GLU A 307 -20.29 5.75 -16.64
CA GLU A 307 -19.97 6.75 -17.66
C GLU A 307 -18.48 6.74 -18.03
N LEU A 308 -17.58 6.60 -17.05
CA LEU A 308 -16.15 6.45 -17.30
C LEU A 308 -15.84 5.22 -18.14
N GLU A 309 -16.43 4.07 -17.78
CA GLU A 309 -16.26 2.82 -18.53
C GLU A 309 -16.75 2.97 -19.97
N ALA A 310 -17.94 3.56 -20.18
CA ALA A 310 -18.49 3.80 -21.51
C ALA A 310 -17.65 4.75 -22.38
N ASN A 311 -16.80 5.57 -21.76
CA ASN A 311 -15.89 6.49 -22.45
C ASN A 311 -14.43 5.99 -22.48
N GLU A 312 -14.17 4.77 -22.01
CA GLU A 312 -12.82 4.18 -21.90
C GLU A 312 -11.85 5.06 -21.08
N LEU A 313 -12.36 5.71 -20.04
CA LEU A 313 -11.59 6.60 -19.17
C LEU A 313 -11.19 5.91 -17.86
N PRO A 314 -9.96 6.15 -17.38
CA PRO A 314 -9.56 5.63 -16.10
C PRO A 314 -10.33 6.33 -14.97
N PRO A 315 -10.69 5.61 -13.90
CA PRO A 315 -11.24 6.22 -12.72
C PRO A 315 -10.21 7.10 -12.01
N ALA A 316 -10.70 8.14 -11.33
CA ALA A 316 -9.85 9.11 -10.60
C ALA A 316 -8.79 8.46 -9.69
N TYR A 317 -9.08 7.31 -9.08
CA TYR A 317 -8.13 6.62 -8.20
C TYR A 317 -6.90 6.02 -8.91
N GLU A 318 -6.92 5.86 -10.23
CA GLU A 318 -5.74 5.47 -11.03
C GLU A 318 -4.82 6.66 -11.34
N CYS A 319 -5.23 7.88 -10.96
CA CYS A 319 -4.44 9.12 -10.97
C CYS A 319 -4.05 9.56 -9.54
N ALA A 320 -4.10 8.62 -8.59
CA ALA A 320 -3.86 8.85 -7.18
C ALA A 320 -2.86 7.85 -6.61
N TYR A 321 -2.31 8.21 -5.44
CA TYR A 321 -1.32 7.43 -4.70
C TYR A 321 -0.17 7.00 -5.63
N ASN A 322 0.45 5.85 -5.36
CA ASN A 322 1.61 5.43 -6.15
C ASN A 322 1.29 4.94 -7.58
N HIS A 323 0.01 5.00 -8.00
CA HIS A 323 -0.35 4.74 -9.40
C HIS A 323 0.12 5.91 -10.28
N THR A 324 0.12 7.13 -9.75
CA THR A 324 0.72 8.31 -10.35
C THR A 324 2.19 8.05 -10.73
N THR A 325 2.98 7.49 -9.81
CA THR A 325 4.36 7.05 -10.06
C THR A 325 4.45 5.93 -11.09
N LEU A 326 3.52 4.98 -11.08
CA LEU A 326 3.46 3.92 -12.09
C LEU A 326 3.31 4.50 -13.50
N GLN A 327 2.44 5.50 -13.69
CA GLN A 327 2.24 6.13 -14.99
C GLN A 327 3.53 6.79 -15.48
N ALA A 328 4.21 7.56 -14.62
CA ALA A 328 5.49 8.17 -14.96
C ALA A 328 6.56 7.12 -15.31
N LEU A 329 6.67 6.06 -14.51
CA LEU A 329 7.60 4.96 -14.72
C LEU A 329 7.34 4.15 -16.00
N LYS A 330 6.11 4.14 -16.55
CA LYS A 330 5.84 3.50 -17.86
C LYS A 330 6.48 4.30 -19.01
N VAL A 331 6.59 5.61 -18.85
CA VAL A 331 7.12 6.54 -19.86
C VAL A 331 8.64 6.74 -19.69
N ASP A 332 9.10 7.06 -18.48
CA ASP A 332 10.50 7.32 -18.17
C ASP A 332 10.92 6.59 -16.88
N LYS A 333 11.87 5.66 -17.00
CA LYS A 333 12.40 4.85 -15.90
C LYS A 333 13.36 5.60 -14.98
N GLN A 334 13.71 6.85 -15.29
CA GLN A 334 14.51 7.70 -14.41
C GLN A 334 13.70 8.29 -13.25
N TRP A 335 12.37 8.25 -13.30
CA TRP A 335 11.56 8.68 -12.17
C TRP A 335 11.63 7.69 -11.03
N THR A 336 11.66 8.21 -9.82
CA THR A 336 11.30 7.51 -8.58
C THR A 336 10.39 8.43 -7.77
N TYR A 337 10.15 8.13 -6.50
CA TYR A 337 9.25 8.93 -5.67
C TYR A 337 9.77 9.02 -4.23
N LEU A 338 9.23 9.98 -3.49
CA LEU A 338 9.36 10.06 -2.03
C LEU A 338 8.01 9.89 -1.37
N GLN A 339 8.01 9.68 -0.05
CA GLN A 339 6.81 9.75 0.77
C GLN A 339 7.07 10.73 1.90
N ILE A 340 6.24 11.77 1.96
CA ILE A 340 6.37 12.82 2.97
C ILE A 340 5.02 13.11 3.63
N ALA A 341 5.06 13.55 4.88
CA ALA A 341 3.92 14.19 5.54
C ALA A 341 4.29 15.64 5.84
N HIS A 342 3.42 16.56 5.43
CA HIS A 342 3.61 17.97 5.72
C HIS A 342 3.29 18.29 7.19
N PRO A 343 4.00 19.26 7.79
CA PRO A 343 3.67 19.72 9.12
C PRO A 343 2.28 20.36 9.16
N GLN A 344 1.65 20.32 10.33
CA GLN A 344 0.40 21.02 10.58
C GLN A 344 0.67 22.34 11.33
N PRO A 345 0.02 23.46 10.94
CA PRO A 345 -0.93 23.58 9.83
C PRO A 345 -0.26 23.50 8.45
N PHE A 346 -0.95 22.89 7.47
CA PHE A 346 -0.43 22.77 6.09
C PHE A 346 -0.11 24.15 5.47
N ASP A 347 1.16 24.34 5.13
CA ASP A 347 1.72 25.57 4.55
C ASP A 347 1.96 25.44 3.04
N ILE A 348 1.14 26.16 2.27
CA ILE A 348 1.21 26.18 0.80
C ILE A 348 2.38 27.03 0.32
N ALA A 349 2.79 28.06 1.06
CA ALA A 349 3.93 28.89 0.69
C ALA A 349 5.24 28.09 0.78
N LEU A 350 5.34 27.17 1.74
CA LEU A 350 6.44 26.19 1.79
C LEU A 350 6.48 25.33 0.52
N CYS A 351 5.32 24.80 0.09
CA CYS A 351 5.22 23.99 -1.12
C CYS A 351 5.65 24.77 -2.36
N GLU A 352 5.20 26.01 -2.52
CA GLU A 352 5.59 26.91 -3.62
C GLU A 352 7.10 27.22 -3.60
N ALA A 353 7.68 27.44 -2.40
CA ALA A 353 9.11 27.70 -2.24
C ALA A 353 9.96 26.48 -2.60
N LEU A 354 9.57 25.28 -2.17
CA LEU A 354 10.25 24.04 -2.53
C LEU A 354 10.08 23.72 -4.02
N ALA A 355 8.91 23.95 -4.60
CA ALA A 355 8.69 23.78 -6.03
C ALA A 355 9.61 24.65 -6.86
N LYS A 356 9.77 25.92 -6.46
CA LYS A 356 10.73 26.83 -7.10
C LYS A 356 12.18 26.37 -6.93
N ARG A 357 12.53 25.80 -5.77
CA ARG A 357 13.89 25.32 -5.47
C ARG A 357 14.28 24.12 -6.35
N PHE A 358 13.39 23.16 -6.50
CA PHE A 358 13.69 21.90 -7.20
C PHE A 358 13.43 21.99 -8.71
N GLY A 359 12.53 22.86 -9.16
CA GLY A 359 12.20 22.97 -10.59
C GLY A 359 11.83 21.60 -11.18
N ASP A 360 12.36 21.27 -12.34
CA ASP A 360 12.04 20.03 -13.06
C ASP A 360 12.71 18.75 -12.49
N GLU A 361 13.47 18.86 -11.39
CA GLU A 361 14.01 17.69 -10.67
C GLU A 361 12.90 16.94 -9.93
N ILE A 362 11.84 17.66 -9.50
CA ILE A 362 10.74 17.11 -8.72
C ILE A 362 9.42 17.52 -9.33
N TYR A 363 8.51 16.55 -9.53
CA TYR A 363 7.11 16.85 -9.80
C TYR A 363 6.21 16.61 -8.59
N TRP A 364 5.36 17.60 -8.31
CA TRP A 364 4.56 17.63 -7.09
C TRP A 364 3.24 16.87 -7.20
N HIS A 365 3.03 16.01 -6.21
CA HIS A 365 1.82 15.22 -6.03
C HIS A 365 1.47 15.18 -4.55
N HIS A 366 0.26 15.62 -4.20
CA HIS A 366 -0.24 15.61 -2.83
C HIS A 366 -1.53 14.79 -2.71
N GLU A 367 -1.60 14.02 -1.63
CA GLU A 367 -2.77 13.26 -1.18
C GLU A 367 -3.35 13.90 0.09
N PHE A 368 -4.66 14.04 0.11
CA PHE A 368 -5.39 14.62 1.24
C PHE A 368 -6.14 13.51 1.97
N ALA A 369 -5.91 13.40 3.28
CA ALA A 369 -6.44 12.31 4.09
C ALA A 369 -6.83 12.79 5.49
N ARG A 370 -7.45 11.88 6.25
CA ARG A 370 -7.53 11.99 7.70
C ARG A 370 -6.57 11.00 8.34
N GLN A 371 -6.05 11.36 9.50
CA GLN A 371 -5.31 10.46 10.36
C GLN A 371 -5.73 10.74 11.79
N PHE A 372 -6.33 9.74 12.45
CA PHE A 372 -6.92 9.88 13.78
C PHE A 372 -7.98 10.98 13.87
N GLY A 373 -8.77 11.15 12.81
CA GLY A 373 -9.82 12.18 12.70
C GLY A 373 -9.31 13.55 12.26
N GLU A 374 -8.02 13.83 12.45
CA GLU A 374 -7.38 15.08 12.07
C GLU A 374 -7.02 15.12 10.59
N TYR A 375 -7.00 16.31 10.02
CA TYR A 375 -6.59 16.54 8.65
C TYR A 375 -5.08 16.28 8.49
N GLN A 376 -4.69 15.56 7.44
CA GLN A 376 -3.29 15.32 7.08
C GLN A 376 -3.05 15.46 5.58
N VAL A 377 -1.94 16.08 5.21
CA VAL A 377 -1.47 16.16 3.82
C VAL A 377 -0.22 15.33 3.66
N PHE A 378 -0.28 14.37 2.75
CA PHE A 378 0.86 13.56 2.34
C PHE A 378 1.34 14.03 0.98
N GLY A 379 2.65 13.96 0.75
CA GLY A 379 3.27 14.16 -0.54
C GLY A 379 3.81 12.84 -1.07
N ILE A 380 3.61 12.59 -2.36
CA ILE A 380 4.24 11.49 -3.10
C ILE A 380 4.96 12.08 -4.32
N PRO A 381 5.87 13.05 -4.13
CA PRO A 381 6.46 13.75 -5.26
C PRO A 381 7.31 12.78 -6.09
N LEU A 382 7.26 12.94 -7.41
CA LEU A 382 8.22 12.28 -8.30
C LEU A 382 9.56 12.96 -8.20
N VAL A 383 10.62 12.18 -8.18
CA VAL A 383 12.00 12.67 -8.14
C VAL A 383 12.76 12.05 -9.29
N ARG A 384 13.47 12.87 -10.07
CA ARG A 384 14.36 12.37 -11.11
C ARG A 384 15.58 11.76 -10.46
N PHE A 385 15.71 10.44 -10.53
CA PHE A 385 16.81 9.72 -9.92
C PHE A 385 18.12 9.99 -10.67
N THR A 386 19.14 10.41 -9.93
CA THR A 386 20.51 10.60 -10.43
C THR A 386 21.49 9.73 -9.68
N THR A 387 21.55 9.89 -8.35
CA THR A 387 22.40 9.13 -7.44
C THR A 387 21.65 8.90 -6.12
N ALA A 388 22.04 7.87 -5.36
CA ALA A 388 21.48 7.62 -4.05
C ALA A 388 21.78 8.80 -3.09
N GLU A 389 22.97 9.37 -3.19
CA GLU A 389 23.40 10.51 -2.38
C GLU A 389 22.49 11.73 -2.58
N ARG A 390 22.14 12.03 -3.83
CA ARG A 390 21.20 13.11 -4.16
C ARG A 390 19.78 12.81 -3.69
N GLN A 391 19.31 11.57 -3.85
CA GLN A 391 18.00 11.15 -3.34
C GLN A 391 17.86 11.43 -1.84
N TYR A 392 18.86 11.01 -1.06
CA TYR A 392 18.88 11.24 0.39
C TYR A 392 19.15 12.70 0.76
N GLU A 393 19.85 13.47 -0.06
CA GLU A 393 19.97 14.92 0.12
C GLU A 393 18.61 15.62 0.01
N ILE A 394 17.80 15.24 -0.99
CA ILE A 394 16.45 15.75 -1.18
C ILE A 394 15.58 15.44 0.04
N MET A 395 15.62 14.20 0.55
CA MET A 395 14.90 13.83 1.78
C MET A 395 15.31 14.71 2.97
N ARG A 396 16.61 14.89 3.21
CA ARG A 396 17.10 15.78 4.28
C ARG A 396 16.66 17.24 4.11
N ILE A 397 16.51 17.71 2.86
CA ILE A 397 15.96 19.04 2.60
C ILE A 397 14.49 19.10 3.02
N PHE A 398 13.68 18.08 2.76
CA PHE A 398 12.30 18.04 3.26
C PHE A 398 12.25 18.04 4.80
N GLU A 399 13.06 17.21 5.44
CA GLU A 399 13.17 17.14 6.90
C GLU A 399 13.58 18.50 7.50
N SER A 400 14.51 19.22 6.88
CA SER A 400 14.95 20.53 7.37
C SER A 400 13.87 21.61 7.33
N HIS A 401 12.76 21.38 6.61
CA HIS A 401 11.60 22.26 6.56
C HIS A 401 10.42 21.71 7.41
N GLY A 402 10.65 20.67 8.21
CA GLY A 402 9.65 20.08 9.10
C GLY A 402 8.71 19.08 8.45
N CYS A 403 8.95 18.67 7.20
CA CYS A 403 8.24 17.54 6.61
C CYS A 403 8.79 16.25 7.21
N ALA A 404 7.92 15.37 7.71
CA ALA A 404 8.33 14.02 8.05
C ALA A 404 8.52 13.22 6.76
N THR A 405 9.64 12.52 6.62
CA THR A 405 9.90 11.65 5.47
C THR A 405 9.76 10.18 5.87
N PHE A 406 9.15 9.40 5.00
CA PHE A 406 9.07 7.95 5.10
C PHE A 406 9.86 7.38 3.94
N ASP A 407 10.92 6.62 4.20
CA ASP A 407 11.86 6.21 3.16
C ASP A 407 11.29 5.05 2.33
N PRO A 408 10.93 5.24 1.04
CA PRO A 408 10.47 4.15 0.20
C PRO A 408 11.62 3.36 -0.42
N HIS A 409 12.88 3.69 -0.11
CA HIS A 409 14.09 3.12 -0.70
C HIS A 409 14.82 2.14 0.22
N VAL A 410 14.17 1.69 1.29
CA VAL A 410 14.68 0.72 2.27
C VAL A 410 13.75 -0.48 2.41
N VAL A 411 14.28 -1.58 2.95
CA VAL A 411 13.55 -2.86 3.08
C VAL A 411 13.05 -3.16 4.48
N THR A 412 13.54 -2.44 5.49
CA THR A 412 13.20 -2.66 6.90
C THR A 412 12.01 -1.79 7.30
N ILE A 413 11.20 -2.28 8.24
CA ILE A 413 10.02 -1.56 8.74
C ILE A 413 10.45 -0.26 9.43
N GLU A 414 11.50 -0.33 10.23
CA GLU A 414 11.98 0.78 11.04
C GLU A 414 12.59 1.91 10.20
N ASP A 415 13.38 1.58 9.17
CA ASP A 415 14.00 2.60 8.32
C ASP A 415 12.97 3.24 7.37
N GLY A 416 11.91 2.52 7.02
CA GLY A 416 10.80 3.08 6.25
C GLY A 416 9.99 4.13 7.02
N GLY A 417 10.07 4.17 8.35
CA GLY A 417 9.50 5.22 9.20
C GLY A 417 7.97 5.22 9.37
N MET A 418 7.22 4.41 8.61
CA MET A 418 5.75 4.35 8.66
C MET A 418 5.21 3.66 9.92
N LYS A 419 5.99 2.73 10.49
CA LYS A 419 5.61 1.96 11.68
C LYS A 419 6.74 1.95 12.68
N GLU A 420 6.42 2.33 13.91
CA GLU A 420 7.30 2.15 15.06
C GLU A 420 7.25 0.68 15.52
N ILE A 421 8.43 0.11 15.74
CA ILE A 421 8.58 -1.22 16.33
C ILE A 421 8.88 -1.05 17.81
N ASP A 422 7.87 -1.30 18.64
CA ASP A 422 7.95 -1.24 20.10
C ASP A 422 8.05 -2.64 20.74
N LEU A 423 8.04 -2.69 22.07
CA LEU A 423 8.07 -3.95 22.82
C LEU A 423 6.88 -4.86 22.52
N ALA A 424 5.68 -4.30 22.28
CA ALA A 424 4.49 -5.10 21.99
C ALA A 424 4.64 -5.83 20.65
N GLN A 425 5.24 -5.17 19.64
CA GLN A 425 5.58 -5.78 18.35
C GLN A 425 6.57 -6.93 18.50
N ILE A 426 7.63 -6.70 19.26
CA ILE A 426 8.69 -7.68 19.51
C ILE A 426 8.13 -8.89 20.29
N ASP A 427 7.35 -8.66 21.35
CA ASP A 427 6.76 -9.73 22.15
C ASP A 427 5.76 -10.56 21.33
N PHE A 428 4.98 -9.92 20.46
CA PHE A 428 4.12 -10.65 19.55
C PHE A 428 4.91 -11.45 18.52
N LYS A 429 6.04 -10.93 17.99
CA LYS A 429 6.93 -11.70 17.13
C LYS A 429 7.53 -12.91 17.85
N ARG A 430 7.97 -12.77 19.12
CA ARG A 430 8.44 -13.93 19.93
C ARG A 430 7.37 -15.00 20.06
N LEU A 431 6.11 -14.58 20.26
CA LEU A 431 4.99 -15.49 20.40
C LEU A 431 4.64 -16.17 19.08
N ALA A 432 4.62 -15.43 17.98
CA ALA A 432 4.12 -15.88 16.69
C ALA A 432 5.18 -16.51 15.79
N ASP A 433 6.46 -16.23 16.02
CA ASP A 433 7.60 -16.71 15.25
C ASP A 433 8.86 -16.78 16.15
N PRO A 434 8.87 -17.70 17.14
CA PRO A 434 9.98 -17.81 18.10
C PRO A 434 11.32 -18.15 17.45
N GLN A 435 11.31 -18.72 16.23
CA GLN A 435 12.50 -19.11 15.49
C GLN A 435 12.99 -18.03 14.52
N GLY A 436 12.27 -16.91 14.38
CA GLY A 436 12.65 -15.81 13.49
C GLY A 436 12.59 -16.15 12.00
N LEU A 437 11.70 -17.07 11.59
CA LEU A 437 11.57 -17.57 10.22
C LEU A 437 10.67 -16.70 9.35
N LEU A 438 9.77 -15.91 9.93
CA LEU A 438 8.86 -15.05 9.18
C LEU A 438 9.56 -13.78 8.69
N ASN A 439 9.70 -13.72 7.36
CA ASN A 439 10.22 -12.60 6.57
C ASN A 439 11.51 -11.99 7.17
N PRO A 440 12.57 -12.80 7.36
CA PRO A 440 13.78 -12.35 8.04
C PRO A 440 14.51 -11.28 7.22
N GLY A 441 15.20 -10.34 7.88
CA GLY A 441 15.79 -9.17 7.23
C GLY A 441 14.90 -7.92 7.21
N LYS A 442 13.63 -8.01 7.61
CA LYS A 442 12.67 -6.89 7.50
C LYS A 442 12.38 -6.14 8.80
N MET A 443 12.78 -6.68 9.94
CA MET A 443 12.56 -6.06 11.26
C MET A 443 13.90 -5.97 11.98
N ARG A 444 14.56 -4.81 11.90
CA ARG A 444 15.90 -4.57 12.46
C ARG A 444 15.95 -4.82 13.96
N GLY A 445 14.91 -4.43 14.70
CA GLY A 445 14.83 -4.63 16.15
C GLY A 445 14.87 -6.10 16.57
N TRP A 446 14.37 -7.01 15.72
CA TRP A 446 14.46 -8.44 15.96
C TRP A 446 15.89 -8.96 15.78
N GLU A 447 16.57 -8.50 14.74
CA GLU A 447 17.94 -8.95 14.44
C GLU A 447 18.93 -8.56 15.53
N ALA A 448 18.76 -7.37 16.12
CA ALA A 448 19.55 -6.93 17.27
C ALA A 448 19.38 -7.88 18.47
N ILE A 449 18.14 -8.26 18.80
CA ILE A 449 17.83 -9.18 19.90
C ILE A 449 18.43 -10.57 19.64
N VAL A 450 18.32 -11.09 18.42
CA VAL A 450 18.90 -12.39 18.05
C VAL A 450 20.43 -12.34 18.14
N ALA A 451 21.06 -11.24 17.72
CA ALA A 451 22.50 -11.05 17.82
C ALA A 451 22.99 -11.03 19.28
N GLU A 452 22.27 -10.33 20.18
CA GLU A 452 22.58 -10.29 21.62
C GLU A 452 22.43 -11.65 22.32
N GLN A 453 21.53 -12.52 21.85
CA GLN A 453 21.35 -13.87 22.39
C GLN A 453 22.40 -14.88 21.89
N ALA A 454 23.08 -14.56 20.78
CA ALA A 454 24.10 -15.40 20.17
C ALA A 454 25.53 -15.06 20.64
N SER A 455 25.73 -13.89 21.27
CA SER A 455 26.95 -13.46 21.96
C SER A 455 26.98 -13.92 23.41
#